data_AF-A0A9P5PML4-F1
#
_entry.id   AF-A0A9P5PML4-F1
#
_cell.length_a   1.000
_cell.length_b   1.000
_cell.length_c   1.000
_cell.angle_alpha   90.00
_cell.angle_beta   90.00
_cell.angle_gamma   90.00
#
_symmetry.space_group_name_H-M   'P 1'
#
loop_
_entity.id
_entity.type
_entity.pdbx_description
1 polymer ?
#
loop_
_entity_poly.entity_id
_entity_poly.type
_entity_poly.pdbx_seq_one_letter_code
_entity_poly.pdbx_strand_id
1 'polypeptide(L)'
;MHFTSTLLGFASIVSVASASLLMQRQCTGIFQPCVTGTQPSACCEGLTCTVGSPLGNCMPTPGVCGVAGTQCSAVLPTNSCCAGLSCSGSVGVCQ
;
A
#
# COMPACT_ATOMS: atom_id res chain seq x y z
N MET A 1 -30.80 -31.64 36.78
CA MET A 1 -29.97 -31.76 35.56
C MET A 1 -30.54 -30.81 34.51
N HIS A 2 -29.68 -30.21 33.68
CA HIS A 2 -29.91 -29.21 32.62
C HIS A 2 -29.81 -27.76 33.12
N PHE A 3 -28.63 -27.11 33.15
CA PHE A 3 -27.74 -26.70 32.04
C PHE A 3 -28.47 -25.88 30.96
N THR A 4 -28.70 -24.60 31.24
CA THR A 4 -28.97 -23.61 30.21
C THR A 4 -27.65 -23.24 29.54
N SER A 5 -27.32 -23.98 28.48
CA SER A 5 -26.18 -23.73 27.62
C SER A 5 -26.38 -22.46 26.80
N THR A 6 -25.46 -21.52 27.00
CA THR A 6 -24.61 -20.90 25.97
C THR A 6 -25.23 -20.67 24.59
N LEU A 7 -25.40 -19.39 24.21
CA LEU A 7 -25.02 -18.89 22.88
C LEU A 7 -25.01 -17.35 22.88
N LEU A 8 -23.91 -16.79 23.41
CA LEU A 8 -23.49 -15.45 23.01
C LEU A 8 -22.98 -15.55 21.56
N GLY A 9 -23.89 -15.35 20.60
CA GLY A 9 -23.54 -15.13 19.20
C GLY A 9 -23.09 -13.69 19.03
N PHE A 10 -21.80 -13.42 19.28
CA PHE A 10 -21.20 -12.13 18.98
C PHE A 10 -21.21 -11.90 17.46
N ALA A 11 -22.13 -11.05 17.01
CA ALA A 11 -22.10 -10.45 15.68
C ALA A 11 -20.92 -9.48 15.61
N SER A 12 -19.73 -9.98 15.27
CA SER A 12 -18.59 -9.15 14.92
C SER A 12 -18.16 -9.45 13.49
N ILE A 13 -18.92 -8.87 12.56
CA ILE A 13 -18.44 -8.51 11.22
C ILE A 13 -17.30 -7.51 11.43
N VAL A 14 -16.08 -8.01 11.64
CA VAL A 14 -14.90 -7.16 11.57
C VAL A 14 -14.59 -6.98 10.09
N SER A 15 -15.15 -5.91 9.53
CA SER A 15 -14.81 -5.38 8.21
C SER A 15 -13.35 -4.92 8.19
N VAL A 16 -12.41 -5.85 8.08
CA VAL A 16 -10.99 -5.54 7.87
C VAL A 16 -10.75 -5.42 6.36
N ALA A 17 -11.30 -4.38 5.73
CA ALA A 17 -10.98 -4.05 4.34
C ALA A 17 -10.70 -2.55 4.12
N SER A 18 -10.83 -1.71 5.16
CA SER A 18 -10.89 -0.25 4.99
C SER A 18 -9.64 0.50 5.44
N ALA A 19 -8.70 -0.16 6.14
CA ALA A 19 -7.52 0.53 6.67
C ALA A 19 -6.56 0.96 5.55
N SER A 20 -6.41 0.16 4.49
CA SER A 20 -5.51 0.48 3.38
C SER A 20 -6.01 1.66 2.54
N LEU A 21 -7.33 1.84 2.40
CA LEU A 21 -7.92 2.93 1.59
C LEU A 21 -8.00 4.28 2.32
N LEU A 22 -8.09 4.29 3.66
CA LEU A 22 -8.13 5.53 4.44
C LEU A 22 -6.75 6.20 4.53
N MET A 23 -5.68 5.42 4.66
CA MET A 23 -4.30 5.93 4.61
C MET A 23 -3.89 6.38 3.20
N GLN A 24 -4.48 5.78 2.15
CA GLN A 24 -4.25 6.15 0.74
C GLN A 24 -4.75 7.55 0.35
N ARG A 25 -5.56 8.21 1.20
CA ARG A 25 -5.99 9.61 0.97
C ARG A 25 -4.99 10.65 1.46
N GLN A 26 -3.95 10.25 2.20
CA GLN A 26 -2.98 11.19 2.77
C GLN A 26 -1.63 11.16 2.05
N CYS A 27 -1.48 10.32 1.02
CA CYS A 27 -0.24 10.14 0.28
C CYS A 27 -0.47 10.07 -1.23
N THR A 28 0.55 10.46 -1.97
CA THR A 28 0.62 10.46 -3.43
C THR A 28 0.98 9.06 -3.92
N GLY A 29 0.13 8.50 -4.78
CA GLY A 29 0.33 7.14 -5.28
C GLY A 29 1.47 7.00 -6.30
N ILE A 30 1.80 5.77 -6.66
CA ILE A 30 2.82 5.46 -7.67
C ILE A 30 2.51 6.17 -9.00
N PHE A 31 3.57 6.68 -9.64
CA PHE A 31 3.56 7.50 -10.85
C PHE A 31 2.88 8.86 -10.75
N GLN A 32 2.24 9.19 -9.62
CA GLN A 32 1.67 10.52 -9.43
C GLN A 32 2.78 11.55 -9.16
N PRO A 33 2.57 12.82 -9.58
CA PRO A 33 3.55 13.88 -9.42
C PRO A 33 3.77 14.22 -7.94
N CYS A 34 5.01 14.53 -7.57
CA CYS A 34 5.40 14.88 -6.21
C CYS A 34 6.44 16.01 -6.19
N VAL A 35 6.53 16.71 -5.06
CA VAL A 35 7.49 17.81 -4.85
C VAL A 35 8.64 17.31 -3.99
N THR A 36 9.85 17.34 -4.51
CA THR A 36 11.06 17.03 -3.73
C THR A 36 11.32 18.11 -2.69
N GLY A 37 11.65 17.72 -1.44
CA GLY A 37 12.03 18.66 -0.38
C GLY A 37 10.95 18.98 0.65
N THR A 38 9.74 18.43 0.50
CA THR A 38 8.76 18.38 1.60
C THR A 38 8.94 17.05 2.33
N GLN A 39 9.42 17.09 3.58
CA GLN A 39 9.44 15.95 4.48
C GLN A 39 8.19 15.97 5.37
N PRO A 40 7.55 14.81 5.63
CA PRO A 40 7.82 13.51 5.01
C PRO A 40 7.47 13.49 3.52
N SER A 41 8.19 12.67 2.72
CA SER A 41 7.91 12.44 1.30
C SER A 41 6.40 12.25 1.10
N ALA A 42 5.77 13.10 0.31
CA ALA A 42 4.32 13.05 0.09
C ALA A 42 3.84 11.72 -0.53
N CYS A 43 4.75 10.85 -0.97
CA CYS A 43 4.44 9.56 -1.59
C CYS A 43 3.98 8.51 -0.59
N CYS A 44 3.18 7.56 -1.06
CA CYS A 44 2.73 6.43 -0.24
C CYS A 44 3.88 5.52 0.17
N GLU A 45 3.62 4.67 1.17
CA GLU A 45 4.59 3.72 1.70
C GLU A 45 5.24 2.87 0.59
N GLY A 46 6.54 2.60 0.73
CA GLY A 46 7.34 1.94 -0.30
C GLY A 46 7.73 2.82 -1.49
N LEU A 47 7.27 4.07 -1.57
CA LEU A 47 7.57 5.00 -2.67
C LEU A 47 8.43 6.18 -2.22
N THR A 48 9.31 6.63 -3.10
CA THR A 48 10.10 7.85 -2.94
C THR A 48 9.84 8.78 -4.12
N CYS A 49 9.79 10.09 -3.84
CA CYS A 49 9.70 11.10 -4.89
C CYS A 49 11.03 11.18 -5.65
N THR A 50 11.02 10.88 -6.95
CA THR A 50 12.20 11.08 -7.78
C THR A 50 12.48 12.56 -7.99
N VAL A 51 13.73 12.92 -8.27
CA VAL A 51 14.08 14.28 -8.67
C VAL A 51 13.59 14.51 -10.10
N GLY A 52 12.76 15.52 -10.30
CA GLY A 52 12.30 15.94 -11.63
C GLY A 52 12.06 17.45 -11.68
N SER A 53 12.09 18.02 -12.88
CA SER A 53 11.90 19.45 -13.10
C SER A 53 10.72 19.66 -14.06
N PRO A 54 9.65 20.38 -13.67
CA PRO A 54 9.47 21.12 -12.41
C PRO A 54 9.03 20.27 -11.20
N LEU A 55 8.60 19.02 -11.42
CA LEU A 55 8.12 18.08 -10.40
C LEU A 55 8.76 16.70 -10.60
N GLY A 56 8.85 15.94 -9.52
CA GLY A 56 9.19 14.53 -9.51
C GLY A 56 7.98 13.62 -9.65
N ASN A 57 8.20 12.31 -9.62
CA ASN A 57 7.14 11.30 -9.55
C ASN A 57 7.39 10.33 -8.40
N CYS A 58 6.33 9.83 -7.78
CA CYS A 58 6.43 8.78 -6.78
C CYS A 58 6.77 7.45 -7.47
N MET A 59 7.96 6.93 -7.18
CA MET A 59 8.47 5.67 -7.73
C MET A 59 8.84 4.71 -6.60
N PRO A 60 8.89 3.39 -6.84
CA PRO A 60 9.38 2.45 -5.85
C PRO A 60 10.74 2.86 -5.30
N THR A 61 10.86 2.91 -3.97
CA THR A 61 12.09 3.33 -3.31
C THR A 61 13.21 2.33 -3.61
N PRO A 62 14.34 2.77 -4.21
CA PRO A 62 15.45 1.87 -4.53
C PRO A 62 15.97 1.14 -3.29
N GLY A 63 16.14 -0.18 -3.39
CA GLY A 63 16.63 -1.01 -2.29
C GLY A 63 15.59 -1.34 -1.20
N VAL A 64 14.37 -0.81 -1.30
CA VAL A 64 13.25 -1.17 -0.44
C VAL A 64 12.29 -2.06 -1.21
N CYS A 65 11.85 -3.14 -0.59
CA CYS A 65 10.80 -3.98 -1.14
C CYS A 65 9.47 -3.70 -0.44
N GLY A 66 8.36 -3.77 -1.19
CA GLY A 66 7.01 -3.57 -0.70
C GLY A 66 6.42 -4.84 -0.08
N VAL A 67 5.78 -4.69 1.07
CA VAL A 67 4.97 -5.74 1.70
C VAL A 67 3.58 -5.84 1.06
N ALA A 68 2.79 -6.86 1.43
CA ALA A 68 1.44 -7.03 0.89
C ALA A 68 0.59 -5.75 1.07
N GLY A 69 -0.05 -5.29 -0.01
CA GLY A 69 -0.80 -4.04 -0.06
C GLY A 69 0.02 -2.80 -0.45
N THR A 70 1.35 -2.88 -0.48
CA THR A 70 2.20 -1.78 -0.98
C THR A 70 1.98 -1.58 -2.46
N GLN A 71 1.95 -0.32 -2.91
CA GLN A 71 1.80 -0.01 -4.32
C GLN A 71 3.00 -0.50 -5.14
N CYS A 72 2.72 -1.06 -6.30
CA CYS A 72 3.71 -1.60 -7.22
C CYS A 72 3.26 -1.38 -8.65
N SER A 73 4.15 -1.62 -9.61
CA SER A 73 3.81 -1.60 -11.03
C SER A 73 4.39 -2.79 -11.75
N ALA A 74 3.53 -3.56 -12.41
CA ALA A 74 3.93 -4.64 -13.30
C ALA A 74 4.57 -4.12 -14.61
N VAL A 75 4.49 -2.81 -14.87
CA VAL A 75 5.13 -2.16 -16.03
C VAL A 75 6.60 -1.87 -15.73
N LEU A 76 6.99 -1.78 -14.45
CA LEU A 76 8.38 -1.63 -14.08
C LEU A 76 9.10 -2.98 -14.24
N PRO A 77 10.29 -3.00 -14.85
CA PRO A 77 11.03 -4.24 -15.09
C PRO A 77 11.50 -4.91 -13.79
N THR A 78 11.54 -4.16 -12.69
CA THR A 78 11.96 -4.65 -11.38
C THR A 78 10.72 -4.93 -10.53
N ASN A 79 10.60 -6.15 -10.01
CA ASN A 79 9.59 -6.44 -9.00
C ASN A 79 9.93 -5.64 -7.74
N SER A 80 9.09 -4.65 -7.43
CA SER A 80 9.24 -3.83 -6.22
C SER A 80 8.72 -4.53 -4.97
N CYS A 81 8.11 -5.71 -5.09
CA CYS A 81 7.57 -6.47 -3.97
C CYS A 81 8.63 -7.34 -3.30
N CYS A 82 8.50 -7.58 -2.00
CA CYS A 82 9.38 -8.46 -1.26
C CYS A 82 9.31 -9.91 -1.76
N ALA A 83 10.33 -10.71 -1.43
CA ALA A 83 10.41 -12.11 -1.84
C ALA A 83 9.15 -12.89 -1.46
N GLY A 84 8.62 -13.65 -2.42
CA GLY A 84 7.37 -14.42 -2.26
C GLY A 84 6.10 -13.64 -2.62
N LEU A 85 6.20 -12.34 -2.90
CA LEU A 85 5.08 -11.51 -3.36
C LEU A 85 5.25 -11.13 -4.84
N SER A 86 4.13 -10.96 -5.52
CA SER A 86 4.06 -10.50 -6.90
C SER A 86 3.26 -9.22 -6.99
N CYS A 87 3.63 -8.35 -7.94
CA CYS A 87 2.83 -7.19 -8.23
C CYS A 87 1.56 -7.59 -9.01
N SER A 88 0.39 -7.35 -8.42
CA SER A 88 -0.89 -7.58 -9.09
C SER A 88 -1.11 -6.51 -10.15
N GLY A 89 -1.02 -6.90 -11.43
CA GLY A 89 -1.15 -5.95 -12.55
C GLY A 89 -2.53 -5.26 -12.64
N SER A 90 -3.58 -5.88 -12.09
CA SER A 90 -4.95 -5.34 -12.08
C SER A 90 -5.24 -4.43 -10.89
N VAL A 91 -4.57 -4.64 -9.74
CA VAL A 91 -4.80 -3.85 -8.52
C VAL A 91 -3.68 -2.82 -8.29
N GLY A 92 -2.49 -3.06 -8.82
CA GLY A 92 -1.31 -2.22 -8.63
C GLY A 92 -0.70 -2.32 -7.22
N VAL A 93 -0.83 -3.48 -6.56
CA VAL A 93 -0.28 -3.72 -5.22
C VAL A 93 0.40 -5.09 -5.11
N CYS A 94 1.34 -5.20 -4.16
CA CYS A 94 2.01 -6.45 -3.83
C CYS A 94 1.05 -7.43 -3.13
N GLN A 95 1.04 -8.69 -3.57
CA GLN A 95 0.25 -9.77 -2.97
C GLN A 95 0.83 -11.15 -3.27
#